data_AF-A0A1Q4E8L4-F1
#
_entry.id   AF-A0A1Q4E8L4-F1
#
_cell.length_a   1.000
_cell.length_b   1.000
_cell.length_c   1.000
_cell.angle_alpha   90.00
_cell.angle_beta   90.00
_cell.angle_gamma   90.00
#
_symmetry.space_group_name_H-M   'P 1'
#
loop_
_entity.id
_entity.type
_entity.pdbx_description
1 polymer ?
#
loop_
_entity_poly.entity_id
_entity_poly.type
_entity_poly.pdbx_seq_one_letter_code
_entity_poly.pdbx_strand_id
1 'polypeptide(L)'
;MADPLDMRAAVAEYVTALHRSYLAQADTHLPAVRGRMPLLAGGPLTVAAVGARNLHLIATREGLGPLRGQEVSVPGSLPGLEWSLRFYDPVVVPALGLVDERDGPAYAEVKHALGLTTVVYHVVAQPGSGLTPHHAGHVGSGLAAGHTSADRDFEAIRARVRGREGLVDELVGAASAGLPRAQALLAKAIAPHNAEIDKLVATANPDPDEIRKTLLASVGGRRDWTPKAPA
;
A
#
# COMPACT_ATOMS: atom_id res chain seq x y z
N MET A 1 24.39 -21.42 -7.22
CA MET A 1 24.00 -20.65 -6.03
C MET A 1 24.23 -19.20 -6.41
N ALA A 2 23.21 -18.35 -6.45
CA ALA A 2 23.41 -16.94 -6.81
C ALA A 2 24.23 -16.25 -5.71
N ASP A 3 25.17 -15.39 -6.09
CA ASP A 3 25.92 -14.57 -5.13
C ASP A 3 24.94 -13.62 -4.41
N PRO A 4 25.00 -13.47 -3.07
CA PRO A 4 24.25 -12.42 -2.36
C PRO A 4 24.39 -11.02 -2.96
N LEU A 5 25.53 -10.68 -3.58
CA LEU A 5 25.72 -9.42 -4.29
C LEU A 5 24.84 -9.34 -5.55
N ASP A 6 24.76 -10.42 -6.34
CA ASP A 6 23.90 -10.47 -7.53
C ASP A 6 22.42 -10.34 -7.16
N MET A 7 22.01 -10.99 -6.07
CA MET A 7 20.63 -10.87 -5.57
C MET A 7 20.30 -9.43 -5.16
N ARG A 8 21.22 -8.76 -4.46
CA ARG A 8 21.05 -7.35 -4.08
C ARG A 8 20.95 -6.44 -5.30
N ALA A 9 21.78 -6.66 -6.31
CA ALA A 9 21.72 -5.91 -7.57
C ALA A 9 20.37 -6.12 -8.27
N ALA A 10 19.90 -7.37 -8.37
CA ALA A 10 18.60 -7.70 -8.97
C ALA A 10 17.43 -7.02 -8.24
N VAL A 11 17.44 -7.00 -6.89
CA VAL A 11 16.42 -6.29 -6.11
C VAL A 11 16.50 -4.78 -6.34
N ALA A 12 17.69 -4.20 -6.40
CA ALA A 12 17.86 -2.77 -6.66
C ALA A 12 17.33 -2.38 -8.05
N GLU A 13 17.61 -3.18 -9.07
CA GLU A 13 17.06 -3.00 -10.42
C GLU A 13 15.54 -3.14 -10.44
N TYR A 14 15.00 -4.13 -9.73
CA TYR A 14 13.56 -4.34 -9.61
C TYR A 14 12.86 -3.13 -8.96
N VAL A 15 13.36 -2.64 -7.82
CA VAL A 15 12.81 -1.46 -7.13
C VAL A 15 12.89 -0.23 -8.02
N THR A 16 14.01 -0.04 -8.72
CA THR A 16 14.18 1.08 -9.66
C THR A 16 13.17 1.00 -10.81
N ALA A 17 12.95 -0.18 -11.40
CA ALA A 17 11.98 -0.38 -12.47
C ALA A 17 10.54 -0.17 -12.00
N LEU A 18 10.21 -0.62 -10.79
CA LEU A 18 8.91 -0.40 -10.15
C LEU A 18 8.63 1.09 -9.96
N HIS A 19 9.57 1.81 -9.35
CA HIS A 19 9.44 3.26 -9.14
C HIS A 19 9.39 4.04 -10.46
N ARG A 20 10.19 3.65 -11.47
CA ARG A 20 10.13 4.25 -12.80
C ARG A 20 8.75 4.09 -13.44
N SER A 21 8.17 2.90 -13.37
CA SER A 21 6.84 2.66 -13.93
C SER A 21 5.75 3.40 -13.14
N TYR A 22 5.90 3.51 -11.82
CA TYR A 22 5.00 4.31 -10.99
C TYR A 22 5.02 5.78 -11.41
N LEU A 23 6.22 6.35 -11.58
CA LEU A 23 6.40 7.75 -12.00
C LEU A 23 5.82 7.99 -13.40
N ALA A 24 6.10 7.10 -14.36
CA ALA A 24 5.54 7.19 -15.70
C ALA A 24 3.99 7.19 -15.69
N GLN A 25 3.38 6.36 -14.84
CA GLN A 25 1.93 6.36 -14.67
C GLN A 25 1.45 7.66 -14.00
N ALA A 26 2.16 8.14 -12.97
CA ALA A 26 1.83 9.38 -12.28
C ALA A 26 1.86 10.60 -13.21
N ASP A 27 2.79 10.64 -14.17
CA ASP A 27 2.93 11.73 -15.14
C ASP A 27 1.72 11.86 -16.08
N THR A 28 0.86 10.85 -16.18
CA THR A 28 -0.41 10.93 -16.92
C THR A 28 -1.51 11.70 -16.18
N HIS A 29 -1.27 12.09 -14.92
CA HIS A 29 -2.24 12.76 -14.06
C HIS A 29 -1.91 14.25 -13.84
N LEU A 30 -2.95 15.03 -13.52
CA LEU A 30 -2.81 16.45 -13.19
C LEU A 30 -1.96 16.64 -11.92
N PRO A 31 -1.25 17.78 -11.76
CA PRO A 31 -0.39 18.04 -10.62
C PRO A 31 -1.07 17.87 -9.25
N ALA A 32 -2.34 18.28 -9.12
CA ALA A 32 -3.09 18.12 -7.88
C ALA A 32 -3.32 16.65 -7.49
N VAL A 33 -3.52 15.78 -8.48
CA VAL A 33 -3.67 14.32 -8.25
C VAL A 33 -2.31 13.73 -7.89
N ARG A 34 -1.26 14.12 -8.62
CA ARG A 34 0.13 13.69 -8.34
C ARG A 34 0.57 14.05 -6.93
N GLY A 35 0.21 15.25 -6.46
CA GLY A 35 0.53 15.72 -5.11
C GLY A 35 -0.11 14.89 -3.99
N ARG A 36 -1.15 14.12 -4.30
CA ARG A 36 -1.82 13.20 -3.35
C ARG A 36 -1.32 11.75 -3.47
N MET A 37 -0.46 11.44 -4.45
CA MET A 37 0.08 10.10 -4.62
C MET A 37 1.12 9.80 -3.53
N PRO A 38 0.95 8.75 -2.71
CA PRO A 38 1.78 8.49 -1.52
C PRO A 38 3.30 8.43 -1.78
N LEU A 39 3.72 7.84 -2.90
CA LEU A 39 5.13 7.74 -3.25
C LEU A 39 5.76 9.12 -3.55
N LEU A 40 4.94 10.09 -3.99
CA LEU A 40 5.36 11.44 -4.37
C LEU A 40 5.16 12.49 -3.27
N ALA A 41 4.67 12.09 -2.10
CA ALA A 41 4.40 12.99 -0.97
C ALA A 41 5.65 13.67 -0.37
N GLY A 42 6.84 13.44 -0.92
CA GLY A 42 8.10 14.06 -0.46
C GLY A 42 8.65 13.49 0.84
N GLY A 43 9.89 13.88 1.18
CA GLY A 43 10.61 13.37 2.35
C GLY A 43 11.35 12.04 2.09
N PRO A 44 12.17 11.60 3.06
CA PRO A 44 13.01 10.42 2.91
C PRO A 44 12.14 9.17 2.72
N LEU A 45 12.48 8.36 1.72
CA LEU A 45 11.86 7.06 1.47
C LEU A 45 12.88 5.96 1.76
N THR A 46 12.46 4.96 2.52
CA THR A 46 13.23 3.72 2.68
C THR A 46 12.43 2.58 2.09
N VAL A 47 13.09 1.75 1.28
CA VAL A 47 12.56 0.47 0.81
C VAL A 47 13.28 -0.62 1.57
N ALA A 48 12.56 -1.38 2.39
CA ALA A 48 13.07 -2.58 3.05
C ALA A 48 12.83 -3.78 2.14
N ALA A 49 13.91 -4.42 1.69
CA ALA A 49 13.90 -5.72 1.04
C ALA A 49 14.09 -6.80 2.12
N VAL A 50 13.02 -7.51 2.42
CA VAL A 50 12.95 -8.45 3.55
C VAL A 50 12.83 -9.87 3.02
N GLY A 51 13.88 -10.66 3.25
CA GLY A 51 13.85 -12.09 3.02
C GLY A 51 13.28 -12.82 4.23
N ALA A 52 12.05 -13.32 4.09
CA ALA A 52 11.47 -14.35 4.96
C ALA A 52 11.39 -15.65 4.14
N ARG A 53 10.23 -16.33 4.10
CA ARG A 53 10.00 -17.38 3.11
C ARG A 53 9.73 -16.76 1.73
N ASN A 54 9.09 -15.60 1.71
CA ASN A 54 8.92 -14.74 0.55
C ASN A 54 9.86 -13.52 0.62
N LEU A 55 10.05 -12.87 -0.53
CA LEU A 55 10.71 -11.56 -0.58
C LEU A 55 9.66 -10.45 -0.52
N HIS A 56 9.67 -9.69 0.57
CA HIS A 56 8.83 -8.52 0.74
C HIS A 56 9.60 -7.26 0.39
N LEU A 57 8.98 -6.37 -0.38
CA LEU A 57 9.45 -5.02 -0.63
C LEU A 57 8.49 -4.04 0.04
N ILE A 58 8.97 -3.40 1.09
CA ILE A 58 8.18 -2.50 1.93
C ILE A 58 8.75 -1.10 1.81
N ALA A 59 8.02 -0.19 1.16
CA ALA A 59 8.38 1.21 1.17
C ALA A 59 7.73 1.91 2.36
N THR A 60 8.49 2.71 3.08
CA THR A 60 8.03 3.49 4.22
C THR A 60 8.77 4.83 4.31
N ARG A 61 8.15 5.78 5.00
CA ARG A 61 8.78 7.06 5.38
C ARG A 61 9.21 7.08 6.85
N GLU A 62 8.92 6.02 7.60
CA GLU A 62 9.41 5.86 8.96
C GLU A 62 10.93 5.67 8.97
N GLY A 63 11.58 6.24 10.00
CA GLY A 63 13.00 6.03 10.22
C GLY A 63 13.24 4.63 10.78
N LEU A 64 13.98 3.80 10.03
CA LEU A 64 14.41 2.47 10.47
C LEU A 64 15.65 2.50 11.39
N GLY A 65 15.96 3.66 11.98
CA GLY A 65 17.17 3.88 12.77
C GLY A 65 18.48 3.74 11.98
N PRO A 66 19.64 3.79 12.65
CA PRO A 66 20.94 3.57 11.99
C PRO A 66 21.08 2.11 11.54
N LEU A 67 21.96 1.87 10.57
CA LEU A 67 22.33 0.53 10.13
C LEU A 67 22.92 -0.28 11.29
N ARG A 68 22.58 -1.57 11.38
CA ARG A 68 23.08 -2.46 12.44
C ARG A 68 23.68 -3.75 11.88
N GLY A 69 24.77 -4.21 12.48
CA GLY A 69 25.35 -5.52 12.17
C GLY A 69 25.74 -5.66 10.70
N GLN A 70 25.20 -6.68 10.03
CA GLN A 70 25.47 -6.99 8.61
C GLN A 70 24.53 -6.29 7.63
N GLU A 71 23.77 -5.31 8.11
CA GLU A 71 22.81 -4.61 7.29
C GLU A 71 23.49 -3.77 6.20
N VAL A 72 22.91 -3.84 4.99
CA VAL A 72 23.39 -3.12 3.81
C VAL A 72 22.34 -2.13 3.35
N SER A 73 22.78 -0.92 3.01
CA SER A 73 21.98 0.11 2.36
C SER A 73 22.54 0.44 0.98
N VAL A 74 21.68 0.46 -0.03
CA VAL A 74 21.99 0.89 -1.40
C VAL A 74 21.15 2.14 -1.71
N PRO A 75 21.76 3.28 -2.04
CA PRO A 75 21.00 4.46 -2.45
C PRO A 75 20.38 4.22 -3.84
N GLY A 76 19.19 4.77 -4.06
CA GLY A 76 18.54 4.79 -5.35
C GLY A 76 17.88 6.14 -5.60
N SER A 77 17.82 6.54 -6.86
CA SER A 77 17.18 7.78 -7.26
C SER A 77 16.63 7.72 -8.67
N LEU A 78 15.57 8.47 -8.88
CA LEU A 78 14.97 8.83 -10.15
C LEU A 78 14.61 10.33 -10.07
N PRO A 79 14.39 11.03 -11.20
CA PRO A 79 13.93 12.42 -11.15
C PRO A 79 12.69 12.59 -10.26
N GLY A 80 12.81 13.38 -9.20
CA GLY A 80 11.74 13.65 -8.24
C GLY A 80 11.49 12.57 -7.19
N LEU A 81 12.31 11.52 -7.11
CA LEU A 81 12.20 10.47 -6.10
C LEU A 81 13.57 9.92 -5.70
N GLU A 82 13.89 9.98 -4.41
CA GLU A 82 15.10 9.40 -3.83
C GLU A 82 14.71 8.38 -2.75
N TRP A 83 15.51 7.32 -2.62
CA TRP A 83 15.30 6.31 -1.59
C TRP A 83 16.59 5.65 -1.14
N SER A 84 16.53 5.02 0.04
CA SER A 84 17.50 4.04 0.51
C SER A 84 16.86 2.65 0.44
N LEU A 85 17.53 1.70 -0.21
CA LEU A 85 17.15 0.29 -0.21
C LEU A 85 17.95 -0.44 0.87
N ARG A 86 17.28 -0.96 1.89
CA ARG A 86 17.87 -1.69 3.02
C ARG A 86 17.48 -3.15 2.99
N PHE A 87 18.42 -4.05 3.28
CA PHE A 87 18.22 -5.50 3.20
C PHE A 87 18.11 -6.12 4.60
N TYR A 88 17.07 -6.92 4.81
CA TYR A 88 16.79 -7.60 6.06
C TYR A 88 16.52 -9.08 5.83
N ASP A 89 17.05 -9.91 6.71
CA ASP A 89 16.82 -11.35 6.76
C ASP A 89 16.86 -11.81 8.24
N PRO A 90 16.65 -13.10 8.55
CA PRO A 90 16.73 -13.58 9.93
C PRO A 90 18.11 -13.43 10.60
N VAL A 91 19.18 -13.15 9.85
CA VAL A 91 20.50 -12.86 10.43
C VAL A 91 20.54 -11.40 10.95
N VAL A 92 19.95 -10.46 10.21
CA VAL A 92 19.85 -9.06 10.62
C VAL A 92 18.72 -8.84 11.64
N VAL A 93 17.57 -9.48 11.45
CA VAL A 93 16.37 -9.37 12.29
C VAL A 93 15.86 -10.78 12.63
N PRO A 94 16.32 -11.39 13.73
CA PRO A 94 15.97 -12.78 14.08
C PRO A 94 14.47 -13.09 14.15
N ALA A 95 13.65 -12.10 14.51
CA ALA A 95 12.20 -12.25 14.56
C ALA A 95 11.58 -12.63 13.19
N LEU A 96 12.24 -12.29 12.07
CA LEU A 96 11.80 -12.70 10.73
C LEU A 96 11.83 -14.22 10.55
N GLY A 97 12.72 -14.93 11.25
CA GLY A 97 12.79 -16.39 11.22
C GLY A 97 11.60 -17.09 11.89
N LEU A 98 10.75 -16.34 12.59
CA LEU A 98 9.55 -16.85 13.27
C LEU A 98 8.26 -16.57 12.48
N VAL A 99 8.35 -15.83 11.37
CA VAL A 99 7.19 -15.49 10.54
C VAL A 99 6.73 -16.73 9.78
N ASP A 100 5.48 -17.13 10.00
CA ASP A 100 4.87 -18.26 9.31
C ASP A 100 4.21 -17.81 8.01
N GLU A 101 4.78 -18.27 6.89
CA GLU A 101 4.29 -17.97 5.54
C GLU A 101 3.92 -19.23 4.76
N ARG A 102 3.50 -20.30 5.46
CA ARG A 102 3.15 -21.58 4.82
C ARG A 102 1.97 -21.44 3.85
N ASP A 103 0.95 -20.70 4.27
CA ASP A 103 -0.31 -20.54 3.52
C ASP A 103 -0.34 -19.30 2.62
N GLY A 104 0.71 -18.48 2.65
CA GLY A 104 0.82 -17.26 1.86
C GLY A 104 1.70 -16.20 2.53
N PRO A 105 1.87 -15.02 1.92
CA PRO A 105 2.70 -13.98 2.48
C PRO A 105 2.12 -13.35 3.76
N ALA A 106 2.94 -13.19 4.79
CA ALA A 106 2.52 -12.69 6.10
C ALA A 106 2.80 -11.18 6.25
N TYR A 107 1.96 -10.36 5.61
CA TYR A 107 2.18 -8.91 5.49
C TYR A 107 2.30 -8.19 6.85
N ALA A 108 1.40 -8.49 7.79
CA ALA A 108 1.34 -7.80 9.08
C ALA A 108 2.51 -8.18 9.98
N GLU A 109 2.88 -9.45 9.98
CA GLU A 109 3.93 -10.05 10.79
C GLU A 109 5.31 -9.55 10.37
N VAL A 110 5.57 -9.49 9.06
CA VAL A 110 6.82 -8.91 8.53
C VAL A 110 6.93 -7.42 8.87
N LYS A 111 5.84 -6.66 8.73
CA LYS A 111 5.80 -5.24 9.10
C LYS A 111 6.10 -5.06 10.60
N HIS A 112 5.47 -5.87 11.45
CA HIS A 112 5.66 -5.86 12.90
C HIS A 112 7.09 -6.24 13.29
N ALA A 113 7.70 -7.24 12.64
CA ALA A 113 9.08 -7.63 12.88
C ALA A 113 10.10 -6.51 12.62
N LEU A 114 9.81 -5.61 11.67
CA LEU A 114 10.60 -4.41 11.40
C LEU A 114 10.24 -3.20 12.29
N GLY A 115 9.22 -3.32 13.15
CA GLY A 115 8.73 -2.22 13.97
C GLY A 115 8.03 -1.12 13.16
N LEU A 116 7.54 -1.44 11.95
CA LEU A 116 6.87 -0.48 11.08
C LEU A 116 5.39 -0.36 11.41
N THR A 117 4.88 0.86 11.37
CA THR A 117 3.46 1.14 11.63
C THR A 117 2.71 1.45 10.33
N THR A 118 3.33 2.26 9.49
CA THR A 118 2.87 2.81 8.22
C THR A 118 3.75 2.34 7.06
N VAL A 119 3.12 2.15 5.90
CA VAL A 119 3.81 1.79 4.67
C VAL A 119 3.23 2.60 3.51
N VAL A 120 4.09 2.99 2.58
CA VAL A 120 3.70 3.57 1.29
C VAL A 120 3.23 2.47 0.35
N TYR A 121 3.93 1.34 0.35
CA TYR A 121 3.47 0.11 -0.30
C TYR A 121 4.12 -1.10 0.38
N HIS A 122 3.47 -2.25 0.27
CA HIS A 122 4.03 -3.55 0.64
C HIS A 122 3.70 -4.54 -0.48
N VAL A 123 4.71 -4.91 -1.26
CA VAL A 123 4.56 -5.87 -2.35
C VAL A 123 5.40 -7.09 -2.07
N VAL A 124 4.97 -8.24 -2.58
CA VAL A 124 5.68 -9.51 -2.41
C VAL A 124 6.09 -10.00 -3.78
N ALA A 125 7.39 -10.19 -3.98
CA ALA A 125 7.87 -10.86 -5.17
C ALA A 125 7.58 -12.36 -5.01
N GLN A 126 6.63 -12.87 -5.81
CA GLN A 126 6.24 -14.27 -5.73
C GLN A 126 7.44 -15.20 -6.01
N PRO A 127 7.61 -16.28 -5.23
CA PRO A 127 8.61 -17.30 -5.53
C PRO A 127 8.44 -17.80 -6.97
N GLY A 128 9.51 -17.71 -7.77
CA GLY A 128 9.52 -18.19 -9.16
C GLY A 128 9.07 -17.19 -10.24
N SER A 129 8.53 -16.01 -9.89
CA SER A 129 8.19 -14.99 -10.90
C SER A 129 9.42 -14.23 -11.42
N GLY A 130 10.56 -14.32 -10.75
CA GLY A 130 11.80 -13.66 -11.14
C GLY A 130 11.78 -12.14 -10.92
N LEU A 131 12.88 -11.61 -10.40
CA LEU A 131 13.09 -10.17 -10.22
C LEU A 131 13.42 -9.51 -11.56
N THR A 132 12.41 -9.39 -12.42
CA THR A 132 12.59 -8.81 -13.76
C THR A 132 12.05 -7.37 -13.83
N PRO A 133 12.66 -6.50 -14.66
CA PRO A 133 12.12 -5.17 -14.92
C PRO A 133 10.69 -5.18 -15.48
N HIS A 134 10.31 -6.22 -16.24
CA HIS A 134 8.97 -6.36 -16.79
C HIS A 134 7.91 -6.53 -15.69
N HIS A 135 8.15 -7.46 -14.74
CA HIS A 135 7.24 -7.66 -13.62
C HIS A 135 7.19 -6.45 -12.70
N ALA A 136 8.35 -5.82 -12.44
CA ALA A 136 8.41 -4.57 -11.71
C ALA A 136 7.54 -3.47 -12.34
N GLY A 137 7.51 -3.40 -13.68
CA GLY A 137 6.65 -2.47 -14.42
C GLY A 137 5.16 -2.67 -14.16
N HIS A 138 4.67 -3.91 -14.21
CA HIS A 138 3.26 -4.20 -13.89
C HIS A 138 2.91 -3.85 -12.45
N VAL A 139 3.81 -4.16 -11.50
CA VAL A 139 3.61 -3.81 -10.09
C VAL A 139 3.61 -2.28 -9.91
N GLY A 140 4.56 -1.57 -10.50
CA GLY A 140 4.68 -0.12 -10.38
C GLY A 140 3.47 0.64 -10.95
N SER A 141 3.03 0.27 -12.15
CA SER A 141 1.81 0.82 -12.78
C SER A 141 0.54 0.47 -11.99
N GLY A 142 0.43 -0.77 -11.51
CA GLY A 142 -0.67 -1.23 -10.65
C GLY A 142 -0.76 -0.45 -9.34
N LEU A 143 0.38 -0.19 -8.68
CA LEU A 143 0.45 0.64 -7.46
C LEU A 143 -0.03 2.07 -7.73
N ALA A 144 0.43 2.70 -8.82
CA ALA A 144 0.01 4.04 -9.18
C ALA A 144 -1.50 4.11 -9.49
N ALA A 145 -2.03 3.11 -10.20
CA ALA A 145 -3.46 2.98 -10.46
C ALA A 145 -4.27 2.79 -9.17
N GLY A 146 -3.78 1.94 -8.24
CA GLY A 146 -4.40 1.73 -6.94
C GLY A 146 -4.49 3.00 -6.10
N HIS A 147 -3.37 3.74 -5.97
CA HIS A 147 -3.33 5.00 -5.23
C HIS A 147 -4.26 6.06 -5.81
N THR A 148 -4.31 6.19 -7.14
CA THR A 148 -5.18 7.17 -7.79
C THR A 148 -6.65 6.75 -7.77
N SER A 149 -6.95 5.45 -7.79
CA SER A 149 -8.32 4.94 -7.56
C SER A 149 -8.78 5.27 -6.15
N ALA A 150 -7.94 5.02 -5.14
CA ALA A 150 -8.29 5.29 -3.75
C ALA A 150 -8.61 6.77 -3.51
N ASP A 151 -7.80 7.67 -4.06
CA ASP A 151 -8.04 9.12 -4.00
C ASP A 151 -9.40 9.51 -4.60
N ARG A 152 -9.72 9.00 -5.80
CA ARG A 152 -11.01 9.25 -6.45
C ARG A 152 -12.19 8.69 -5.66
N ASP A 153 -12.04 7.51 -5.08
CA ASP A 153 -13.07 6.87 -4.26
C ASP A 153 -13.36 7.72 -3.01
N PHE A 154 -12.32 8.24 -2.33
CA PHE A 154 -12.50 9.10 -1.17
C PHE A 154 -13.19 10.42 -1.51
N GLU A 155 -12.81 11.07 -2.61
CA GLU A 155 -13.49 12.28 -3.10
C GLU A 155 -14.97 12.00 -3.44
N ALA A 156 -15.24 10.85 -4.09
CA ALA A 156 -16.61 10.45 -4.39
C ALA A 156 -17.43 10.15 -3.14
N ILE A 157 -16.84 9.50 -2.12
CA ILE A 157 -17.49 9.27 -0.82
C ILE A 157 -17.79 10.62 -0.16
N ARG A 158 -16.80 11.51 -0.07
CA ARG A 158 -16.92 12.86 0.51
C ARG A 158 -18.07 13.63 -0.11
N ALA A 159 -18.16 13.65 -1.45
CA ALA A 159 -19.22 14.34 -2.17
C ALA A 159 -20.63 13.78 -1.91
N ARG A 160 -20.74 12.50 -1.51
CA ARG A 160 -22.02 11.78 -1.31
C ARG A 160 -22.52 11.80 0.14
N VAL A 161 -21.67 12.12 1.11
CA VAL A 161 -22.00 12.04 2.55
C VAL A 161 -22.08 13.41 3.21
N ARG A 162 -23.02 14.24 2.73
CA ARG A 162 -23.24 15.59 3.26
C ARG A 162 -23.42 15.59 4.79
N GLY A 163 -22.70 16.49 5.47
CA GLY A 163 -22.70 16.64 6.93
C GLY A 163 -21.82 15.62 7.68
N ARG A 164 -21.09 14.76 6.96
CA ARG A 164 -20.16 13.75 7.51
C ARG A 164 -18.79 13.81 6.84
N GLU A 165 -18.47 14.91 6.18
CA GLU A 165 -17.22 15.14 5.45
C GLU A 165 -16.00 14.98 6.37
N GLY A 166 -16.09 15.42 7.63
CA GLY A 166 -15.03 15.26 8.62
C GLY A 166 -14.70 13.79 8.93
N LEU A 167 -15.69 12.89 8.92
CA LEU A 167 -15.44 11.45 9.07
C LEU A 167 -14.71 10.87 7.85
N VAL A 168 -14.94 11.44 6.66
CA VAL A 168 -14.21 11.05 5.45
C VAL A 168 -12.77 11.56 5.51
N ASP A 169 -12.53 12.76 6.04
CA ASP A 169 -11.17 13.26 6.27
C ASP A 169 -10.39 12.37 7.25
N GLU A 170 -11.03 11.96 8.35
CA GLU A 170 -10.46 10.99 9.29
C GLU A 170 -10.21 9.63 8.62
N LEU A 171 -11.13 9.17 7.75
CA LEU A 171 -10.97 7.93 6.99
C LEU A 171 -9.75 7.98 6.05
N VAL A 172 -9.54 9.10 5.36
CA VAL A 172 -8.36 9.32 4.51
C VAL A 172 -7.07 9.33 5.36
N GLY A 173 -7.11 9.94 6.54
CA GLY A 173 -6.02 9.88 7.51
C GLY A 173 -5.70 8.45 7.95
N ALA A 174 -6.72 7.67 8.32
CA ALA A 174 -6.59 6.27 8.72
C ALA A 174 -6.06 5.38 7.57
N ALA A 175 -6.47 5.66 6.33
CA ALA A 175 -5.95 4.99 5.15
C ALA A 175 -4.46 5.29 4.93
N SER A 176 -4.08 6.58 5.02
CA SER A 176 -2.70 7.03 4.87
C SER A 176 -1.79 6.49 5.98
N ALA A 177 -2.33 6.31 7.19
CA ALA A 177 -1.63 5.72 8.33
C ALA A 177 -1.63 4.17 8.32
N GLY A 178 -2.25 3.51 7.34
CA GLY A 178 -2.30 2.06 7.27
C GLY A 178 -3.04 1.40 8.45
N LEU A 179 -4.14 2.02 8.89
CA LEU A 179 -4.96 1.58 10.03
C LEU A 179 -6.27 0.93 9.56
N PRO A 180 -6.27 -0.32 9.06
CA PRO A 180 -7.45 -0.98 8.48
C PRO A 180 -8.64 -1.05 9.45
N ARG A 181 -8.37 -1.26 10.74
CA ARG A 181 -9.41 -1.29 11.78
C ARG A 181 -10.08 0.07 11.99
N ALA A 182 -9.29 1.14 12.03
CA ALA A 182 -9.84 2.50 12.12
C ALA A 182 -10.66 2.82 10.85
N GLN A 183 -10.18 2.42 9.67
CA GLN A 183 -10.94 2.59 8.42
C GLN A 183 -12.31 1.88 8.48
N ALA A 184 -12.38 0.64 8.97
CA ALA A 184 -13.65 -0.08 9.11
C ALA A 184 -14.62 0.61 10.08
N LEU A 185 -14.12 1.07 11.24
CA LEU A 185 -14.94 1.78 12.23
C LEU A 185 -15.43 3.13 11.71
N LEU A 186 -14.59 3.89 11.00
CA LEU A 186 -14.96 5.14 10.37
C LEU A 186 -15.97 4.91 9.23
N ALA A 187 -15.79 3.85 8.43
CA ALA A 187 -16.77 3.44 7.44
C ALA A 187 -18.13 3.11 8.08
N LYS A 188 -18.15 2.44 9.24
CA LYS A 188 -19.38 2.19 10.00
C LYS A 188 -20.02 3.47 10.51
N ALA A 189 -19.24 4.44 10.99
CA ALA A 189 -19.75 5.76 11.38
C ALA A 189 -20.36 6.51 10.18
N ILE A 190 -19.77 6.40 8.99
CA ILE A 190 -20.27 7.00 7.74
C ILE A 190 -21.50 6.24 7.19
N ALA A 191 -21.62 4.94 7.40
CA ALA A 191 -22.72 4.13 6.89
C ALA A 191 -23.25 3.16 7.97
N PRO A 192 -23.94 3.67 9.00
CA PRO A 192 -24.28 2.93 10.22
C PRO A 192 -25.32 1.83 10.04
N HIS A 193 -25.95 1.72 8.87
CA HIS A 193 -26.99 0.71 8.60
C HIS A 193 -26.60 -0.24 7.46
N ASN A 194 -25.34 -0.23 7.02
CA ASN A 194 -24.87 -1.14 5.99
C ASN A 194 -24.35 -2.45 6.60
N ALA A 195 -25.02 -3.57 6.30
CA ALA A 195 -24.68 -4.88 6.82
C ALA A 195 -23.34 -5.43 6.31
N GLU A 196 -22.90 -5.06 5.10
CA GLU A 196 -21.60 -5.49 4.57
C GLU A 196 -20.46 -4.78 5.31
N ILE A 197 -20.64 -3.50 5.67
CA ILE A 197 -19.68 -2.80 6.52
C ILE A 197 -19.63 -3.41 7.92
N ASP A 198 -20.76 -3.85 8.49
CA ASP A 198 -20.77 -4.57 9.77
C ASP A 198 -19.93 -5.84 9.75
N LYS A 199 -20.00 -6.62 8.66
CA LYS A 199 -19.15 -7.80 8.47
C LYS A 199 -17.67 -7.42 8.45
N LEU A 200 -17.31 -6.36 7.71
CA LEU A 200 -15.92 -5.89 7.64
C LEU A 200 -15.39 -5.40 9.00
N VAL A 201 -16.23 -4.75 9.80
CA VAL A 201 -15.87 -4.38 11.18
C VAL A 201 -15.63 -5.62 12.05
N ALA A 202 -16.39 -6.70 11.86
CA ALA A 202 -16.22 -7.93 12.62
C ALA A 202 -14.95 -8.73 12.21
N THR A 203 -14.46 -8.57 10.97
CA THR A 203 -13.28 -9.29 10.45
C THR A 203 -11.99 -8.93 11.19
N ALA A 204 -11.19 -9.92 11.59
CA ALA A 204 -9.94 -9.76 12.34
C ALA A 204 -8.95 -8.76 11.70
N ASN A 205 -8.73 -8.90 10.39
CA ASN A 205 -7.84 -8.11 9.56
C ASN A 205 -8.59 -7.70 8.29
N PRO A 206 -9.41 -6.65 8.33
CA PRO A 206 -10.22 -6.28 7.18
C PRO A 206 -9.35 -5.64 6.10
N ASP A 207 -9.68 -5.92 4.83
CA ASP A 207 -8.98 -5.34 3.68
C ASP A 207 -9.37 -3.85 3.51
N PRO A 208 -8.41 -2.90 3.59
CA PRO A 208 -8.64 -1.49 3.30
C PRO A 208 -9.36 -1.21 1.97
N ASP A 209 -9.03 -1.96 0.92
CA ASP A 209 -9.61 -1.78 -0.41
C ASP A 209 -11.07 -2.23 -0.43
N GLU A 210 -11.37 -3.34 0.23
CA GLU A 210 -12.75 -3.83 0.38
C GLU A 210 -13.60 -2.88 1.22
N ILE A 211 -13.06 -2.34 2.33
CA ILE A 211 -13.73 -1.31 3.14
C ILE A 211 -14.09 -0.10 2.27
N ARG A 212 -13.12 0.45 1.54
CA ARG A 212 -13.31 1.64 0.70
C ARG A 212 -14.35 1.39 -0.39
N LYS A 213 -14.23 0.29 -1.14
CA LYS A 213 -15.16 -0.06 -2.23
C LYS A 213 -16.57 -0.31 -1.72
N THR A 214 -16.71 -1.03 -0.60
CA THR A 214 -18.01 -1.30 0.04
C THR A 214 -18.66 -0.01 0.53
N LEU A 215 -17.89 0.88 1.16
CA LEU A 215 -18.38 2.18 1.57
C LEU A 215 -18.82 3.04 0.38
N LEU A 216 -18.00 3.12 -0.67
CA LEU A 216 -18.31 3.85 -1.89
C LEU A 216 -19.62 3.36 -2.53
N ALA A 217 -19.81 2.04 -2.60
CA ALA A 217 -21.04 1.43 -3.08
C ALA A 217 -22.23 1.77 -2.17
N SER A 218 -22.05 1.73 -0.85
CA SER A 218 -23.09 2.05 0.13
C SER A 218 -23.58 3.50 0.03
N VAL A 219 -22.69 4.45 -0.22
CA VAL A 219 -23.04 5.88 -0.30
C VAL A 219 -23.37 6.31 -1.73
N GLY A 220 -23.04 5.47 -2.71
CA GLY A 220 -23.28 5.67 -4.14
C GLY A 220 -24.47 4.92 -4.72
N GLY A 221 -25.21 4.18 -3.90
CA GLY A 221 -26.36 3.38 -4.34
C GLY A 221 -27.33 4.22 -5.17
N ARG A 222 -27.38 3.95 -6.48
CA ARG A 222 -28.49 4.33 -7.35
C ARG A 222 -29.79 3.91 -6.64
N ARG A 223 -30.61 4.89 -6.27
CA ARG A 223 -32.04 4.73 -6.49
C ARG A 223 -32.17 4.77 -8.01
N ASP A 224 -32.24 3.61 -8.64
CA ASP A 224 -32.69 3.53 -10.02
C ASP A 224 -34.04 4.25 -10.05
N TRP A 225 -34.04 5.46 -10.59
CA TRP A 225 -35.27 6.14 -10.91
C TRP A 225 -35.93 5.32 -12.01
N THR A 226 -36.92 4.50 -11.65
CA THR A 226 -37.86 3.91 -12.61
C THR A 226 -38.94 4.96 -12.90
N PRO A 227 -39.04 5.49 -14.13
CA PRO A 227 -40.19 6.30 -14.50
C PRO A 227 -41.46 5.46 -14.36
N LYS A 228 -42.49 6.05 -13.74
CA LYS A 228 -43.82 5.44 -13.69
C LYS A 228 -44.33 5.33 -15.13
N ALA A 229 -44.72 4.14 -15.58
CA ALA A 229 -45.30 3.94 -16.89
C ALA A 229 -46.53 4.87 -17.06
N PRO A 230 -46.71 5.50 -18.23
CA PRO A 230 -47.88 6.33 -18.49
C PRO A 230 -49.16 5.49 -18.35
N ALA A 231 -50.18 6.12 -17.77
CA ALA A 231 -51.48 5.52 -17.47
C ALA A 231 -52.25 5.10 -18.73
#